data_AF-A0A9X1ULE3-F1
#
_entry.id   AF-A0A9X1ULE3-F1
#
_cell.length_a   1.000
_cell.length_b   1.000
_cell.length_c   1.000
_cell.angle_alpha   90.00
_cell.angle_beta   90.00
_cell.angle_gamma   90.00
#
_symmetry.space_group_name_H-M   'P 1'
#
loop_
_entity.id
_entity.type
_entity.pdbx_description
1 polymer ?
#
loop_
_entity_poly.entity_id
_entity_poly.type
_entity_poly.pdbx_seq_one_letter_code
_entity_poly.pdbx_strand_id
1 'polypeptide(L)'
;MATTKKAKTSTTRTLLVYLGDSGLEVGELQFSRQGQKEVSAFRYSPAWLSNPDCFALSPDLPLSTDFQYRTGSKETSTFAGAIAETEPDGWGRRVINRAHAKRRKAEKDVGRDAGSAQLSDLDYLLGVLDSSRIGALRFKDNADSPFLDVPHDDNLPEGTHEVPLQTLIQASQAVESGKETAMDLAYLNGRGTSLGGTLVVE
;
A
#
# COMPACT_ATOMS: atom_id res chain seq x y z
N MET A 1 -25.70 37.03 -2.74
CA MET A 1 -24.36 36.42 -2.69
C MET A 1 -24.51 34.91 -2.71
N ALA A 2 -24.32 34.27 -3.86
CA ALA A 2 -24.36 32.82 -3.98
C ALA A 2 -22.92 32.28 -3.84
N THR A 3 -22.64 31.51 -2.79
CA THR A 3 -21.39 30.81 -2.61
C THR A 3 -21.35 29.60 -3.56
N THR A 4 -20.61 29.73 -4.66
CA THR A 4 -20.33 28.62 -5.57
C THR A 4 -19.51 27.56 -4.82
N LYS A 5 -20.13 26.44 -4.44
CA LYS A 5 -19.43 25.26 -3.90
C LYS A 5 -18.42 24.80 -4.96
N LYS A 6 -17.13 24.97 -4.69
CA LYS A 6 -16.04 24.39 -5.50
C LYS A 6 -16.29 22.88 -5.63
N ALA A 7 -16.45 22.38 -6.86
CA ALA A 7 -16.64 20.96 -7.12
C ALA A 7 -15.43 20.20 -6.56
N LYS A 8 -15.67 19.17 -5.74
CA LYS A 8 -14.58 18.34 -5.20
C LYS A 8 -14.06 17.45 -6.33
N THR A 9 -12.81 17.65 -6.72
CA THR A 9 -12.10 16.76 -7.65
C THR A 9 -12.12 15.34 -7.07
N SER A 10 -12.64 14.39 -7.85
CA SER A 10 -12.62 12.97 -7.54
C SER A 10 -11.44 12.35 -8.28
N THR A 11 -10.59 11.63 -7.57
CA THR A 11 -9.50 10.85 -8.17
C THR A 11 -9.88 9.38 -8.07
N THR A 12 -9.91 8.68 -9.20
CA THR A 12 -10.16 7.24 -9.28
C THR A 12 -8.93 6.55 -9.88
N ARG A 13 -8.47 5.47 -9.27
CA ARG A 13 -7.42 4.60 -9.79
C ARG A 13 -7.92 3.17 -9.80
N THR A 14 -7.56 2.43 -10.84
CA THR A 14 -7.91 1.02 -11.03
C THR A 14 -6.62 0.21 -11.05
N LEU A 15 -6.59 -0.87 -10.30
CA LEU A 15 -5.48 -1.80 -10.21
C LEU A 15 -5.96 -3.22 -10.56
N LEU A 16 -5.12 -3.96 -11.27
CA LEU A 16 -5.29 -5.39 -11.44
C LEU A 16 -4.70 -6.11 -10.22
N VAL A 17 -5.40 -7.12 -9.71
CA VAL A 17 -5.02 -7.90 -8.54
C VAL A 17 -4.62 -9.29 -8.99
N TYR A 18 -3.43 -9.72 -8.57
CA TYR A 18 -2.83 -11.00 -8.92
C TYR A 18 -2.58 -11.84 -7.66
N LEU A 19 -2.59 -13.17 -7.82
CA LEU A 19 -2.30 -14.13 -6.76
C LEU A 19 -0.98 -14.84 -7.01
N GLY A 20 -0.08 -14.76 -6.02
CA GLY A 20 1.18 -15.47 -5.95
C GLY A 20 2.21 -15.05 -7.00
N ASP A 21 3.31 -15.79 -7.05
CA ASP A 21 4.38 -15.61 -8.05
C ASP A 21 4.02 -16.16 -9.43
N SER A 22 2.96 -16.98 -9.51
CA SER A 22 2.42 -17.45 -10.79
C SER A 22 1.80 -16.31 -11.60
N GLY A 23 1.51 -15.17 -10.97
CA GLY A 23 0.95 -14.01 -11.66
C GLY A 23 -0.44 -14.28 -12.22
N LEU A 24 -1.28 -15.02 -11.48
CA LEU A 24 -2.64 -15.32 -11.89
C LEU A 24 -3.57 -14.14 -11.56
N GLU A 25 -4.22 -13.58 -12.58
CA GLU A 25 -5.14 -12.44 -12.39
C GLU A 25 -6.43 -12.88 -11.70
N VAL A 26 -6.66 -12.37 -10.49
CA VAL A 26 -7.84 -12.70 -9.68
C VAL A 26 -8.97 -11.71 -9.92
N GLY A 27 -8.67 -10.44 -10.18
CA GLY A 27 -9.70 -9.43 -10.31
C GLY A 27 -9.18 -8.01 -10.42
N GLU A 28 -10.10 -7.07 -10.26
CA GLU A 28 -9.86 -5.64 -10.40
C GLU A 28 -10.26 -4.92 -9.12
N LEU A 29 -9.35 -4.11 -8.58
CA LEU A 29 -9.57 -3.21 -7.47
C LEU A 29 -9.68 -1.78 -7.98
N GLN A 30 -10.84 -1.15 -7.76
CA GLN A 30 -11.03 0.27 -7.96
C GLN A 30 -10.94 1.01 -6.63
N PHE A 31 -10.26 2.15 -6.63
CA PHE A 31 -10.19 3.05 -5.50
C PHE A 31 -10.55 4.46 -5.94
N SER A 32 -11.43 5.11 -5.20
CA SER A 32 -11.84 6.48 -5.47
C SER A 32 -11.77 7.33 -4.21
N ARG A 33 -11.27 8.56 -4.36
CA ARG A 33 -11.16 9.55 -3.29
C ARG A 33 -11.81 10.85 -3.69
N GLN A 34 -12.72 11.33 -2.85
CA GLN A 34 -13.36 12.64 -2.97
C GLN A 34 -13.23 13.44 -1.66
N GLY A 35 -12.13 14.19 -1.55
CA GLY A 35 -11.76 14.88 -0.31
C GLY A 35 -11.28 13.89 0.74
N GLN A 36 -12.06 13.74 1.82
CA GLN A 36 -11.79 12.79 2.92
C GLN A 36 -12.56 11.48 2.79
N LYS A 37 -13.46 11.38 1.80
CA LYS A 37 -14.22 10.14 1.56
C LYS A 37 -13.43 9.28 0.60
N GLU A 38 -13.18 8.05 1.02
CA GLU A 38 -12.48 7.02 0.26
C GLU A 38 -13.40 5.82 0.11
N VAL A 39 -13.47 5.28 -1.10
CA VAL A 39 -14.31 4.13 -1.44
C VAL A 39 -13.47 3.20 -2.29
N SER A 40 -13.41 1.94 -1.91
CA SER A 40 -12.86 0.89 -2.76
C SER A 40 -13.97 0.01 -3.31
N ALA A 41 -13.71 -0.65 -4.43
CA ALA A 41 -14.58 -1.67 -4.97
C ALA A 41 -13.74 -2.78 -5.59
N PHE A 42 -14.09 -4.03 -5.32
CA PHE A 42 -13.41 -5.16 -5.91
C PHE A 42 -14.39 -6.02 -6.70
N ARG A 43 -13.95 -6.56 -7.83
CA ARG A 43 -14.66 -7.61 -8.58
C ARG A 43 -13.69 -8.69 -9.00
N TYR A 44 -14.17 -9.93 -9.10
CA TYR A 44 -13.37 -11.02 -9.62
C TYR A 44 -13.30 -10.97 -11.15
N SER A 45 -12.16 -11.39 -11.71
CA SER A 45 -11.99 -11.53 -13.15
C SER A 45 -12.83 -12.73 -13.64
N PRO A 46 -13.41 -12.66 -14.84
CA PRO A 46 -14.10 -13.82 -15.42
C PRO A 46 -13.19 -15.05 -15.56
N ALA A 47 -11.89 -14.82 -15.79
CA ALA A 47 -10.89 -15.87 -15.87
C ALA A 47 -10.70 -16.59 -14.52
N TRP A 48 -10.65 -15.84 -13.41
CA TRP A 48 -10.60 -16.44 -12.08
C TRP A 48 -11.86 -17.22 -11.76
N LEU A 49 -13.04 -16.67 -12.03
CA LEU A 49 -14.31 -17.36 -11.75
C LEU A 49 -14.52 -18.63 -12.57
N SER A 50 -13.85 -18.74 -13.71
CA SER A 50 -13.87 -19.94 -14.56
C SER A 50 -12.76 -20.94 -14.22
N ASN A 51 -11.83 -20.58 -13.32
CA ASN A 51 -10.75 -21.44 -12.91
C ASN A 51 -11.26 -22.54 -11.96
N PRO A 52 -10.94 -23.83 -12.20
CA PRO A 52 -11.31 -24.92 -11.29
C PRO A 52 -10.83 -24.73 -9.84
N ASP A 53 -9.71 -24.04 -9.65
CA ASP A 53 -9.11 -23.78 -8.34
C ASP A 53 -9.58 -22.45 -7.73
N CYS A 54 -10.64 -21.84 -8.27
CA CYS A 54 -11.11 -20.55 -7.77
C CYS A 54 -11.70 -20.64 -6.36
N PHE A 55 -11.49 -19.58 -5.59
CA PHE A 55 -12.05 -19.42 -4.27
C PHE A 55 -12.29 -17.94 -3.96
N ALA A 56 -13.17 -17.68 -3.00
CA ALA A 56 -13.38 -16.34 -2.47
C ALA A 56 -12.16 -15.92 -1.63
N LEU A 57 -11.51 -14.81 -1.98
CA LEU A 57 -10.31 -14.32 -1.30
C LEU A 57 -10.51 -14.09 0.20
N SER A 58 -11.72 -13.67 0.60
CA SER A 58 -12.10 -13.46 1.99
C SER A 58 -13.62 -13.65 2.16
N PRO A 59 -14.11 -13.91 3.38
CA PRO A 59 -15.54 -14.13 3.64
C PRO A 59 -16.43 -12.94 3.22
N ASP A 60 -15.87 -11.73 3.21
CA ASP A 60 -16.54 -10.49 2.84
C ASP A 60 -16.37 -10.14 1.34
N LEU A 61 -15.77 -11.04 0.54
CA LEU A 61 -15.68 -10.96 -0.92
C LEU A 61 -16.24 -12.24 -1.59
N PRO A 62 -17.56 -12.48 -1.55
CA PRO A 62 -18.17 -13.57 -2.31
C PRO A 62 -17.83 -13.49 -3.80
N LEU A 63 -17.71 -14.64 -4.46
CA LEU A 63 -17.40 -14.76 -5.88
C LEU A 63 -18.46 -14.05 -6.72
N SER A 64 -18.07 -12.93 -7.35
CA SER A 64 -18.97 -12.11 -8.17
C SER A 64 -18.18 -11.34 -9.24
N THR A 65 -18.80 -11.19 -10.41
CA THR A 65 -18.33 -10.31 -11.50
C THR A 65 -18.65 -8.83 -11.27
N ASP A 66 -19.56 -8.55 -10.33
CA ASP A 66 -19.97 -7.19 -10.00
C ASP A 66 -19.02 -6.55 -9.00
N PHE A 67 -18.93 -5.21 -9.05
CA PHE A 67 -18.17 -4.45 -8.07
C PHE A 67 -18.80 -4.52 -6.68
N GLN A 68 -18.01 -4.96 -5.72
CA GLN A 68 -18.36 -5.06 -4.31
C GLN A 68 -17.72 -3.88 -3.57
N TYR A 69 -18.55 -2.90 -3.21
CA TYR A 69 -18.09 -1.63 -2.67
C TYR A 69 -17.83 -1.69 -1.16
N ARG A 70 -16.78 -0.99 -0.74
CA ARG A 70 -16.37 -0.82 0.66
C ARG A 70 -16.04 0.64 0.93
N THR A 71 -16.40 1.09 2.12
CA THR A 71 -16.08 2.43 2.62
C THR A 71 -15.41 2.26 3.98
N GLY A 72 -14.24 2.87 4.15
CA GLY A 72 -13.54 2.81 5.42
C GLY A 72 -14.06 3.80 6.44
N SER A 73 -13.55 3.65 7.66
CA SER A 73 -13.70 4.59 8.76
C SER A 73 -12.35 4.77 9.45
N LYS A 74 -12.29 5.48 10.57
CA LYS A 74 -11.04 5.56 11.36
C LYS A 74 -10.61 4.20 11.92
N GLU A 75 -11.55 3.29 12.10
CA GLU A 75 -11.36 2.01 12.80
C GLU A 75 -11.41 0.83 11.83
N THR A 76 -11.86 1.04 10.59
CA THR A 76 -12.08 -0.02 9.60
C THR A 76 -11.43 0.35 8.27
N SER A 77 -10.73 -0.59 7.67
CA SER A 77 -10.13 -0.43 6.34
C SER A 77 -11.16 -0.04 5.29
N THR A 78 -10.74 0.77 4.32
CA THR A 78 -11.52 1.01 3.09
C THR A 78 -11.53 -0.21 2.18
N PHE A 79 -10.61 -1.16 2.35
CA PHE A 79 -10.52 -2.39 1.56
C PHE A 79 -11.23 -3.57 2.22
N ALA A 80 -11.59 -4.57 1.41
CA ALA A 80 -12.14 -5.83 1.91
C ALA A 80 -11.03 -6.73 2.49
N GLY A 81 -11.41 -7.69 3.33
CA GLY A 81 -10.54 -8.43 4.25
C GLY A 81 -9.17 -8.82 3.68
N ALA A 82 -9.16 -9.65 2.64
CA ALA A 82 -7.90 -10.15 2.07
C ALA A 82 -6.98 -9.04 1.51
N ILE A 83 -7.56 -7.94 1.00
CA ILE A 83 -6.78 -6.79 0.51
C ILE A 83 -6.30 -5.95 1.69
N ALA A 84 -7.15 -5.75 2.70
CA ALA A 84 -6.83 -5.02 3.93
C ALA A 84 -5.70 -5.70 4.72
N GLU A 85 -5.61 -7.03 4.70
CA GLU A 85 -4.51 -7.80 5.31
C GLU A 85 -3.14 -7.48 4.69
N THR A 86 -3.12 -6.92 3.48
CA THR A 86 -1.88 -6.48 2.83
C THR A 86 -1.52 -5.02 3.12
N GLU A 87 -2.35 -4.29 3.87
CA GLU A 87 -2.02 -2.94 4.32
C GLU A 87 -0.92 -2.95 5.37
N PRO A 88 -0.10 -1.89 5.45
CA PRO A 88 0.88 -1.75 6.51
C PRO A 88 0.20 -1.63 7.88
N ASP A 89 0.83 -2.22 8.89
CA ASP A 89 0.44 -2.08 10.29
C ASP A 89 0.70 -0.66 10.82
N GLY A 90 0.43 -0.44 12.12
CA GLY A 90 0.63 0.88 12.74
C GLY A 90 2.08 1.37 12.68
N TRP A 91 3.05 0.45 12.77
CA TRP A 91 4.47 0.78 12.65
C TRP A 91 4.85 1.12 11.21
N GLY A 92 4.41 0.32 10.24
CA GLY A 92 4.64 0.55 8.82
C GLY A 92 4.02 1.87 8.34
N ARG A 93 2.80 2.18 8.77
CA ARG A 93 2.18 3.48 8.54
C ARG A 93 3.02 4.62 9.12
N ARG A 94 3.67 4.44 10.28
CA ARG A 94 4.57 5.46 10.87
C ARG A 94 5.79 5.70 9.98
N VAL A 95 6.44 4.64 9.50
CA VAL A 95 7.59 4.74 8.56
C VAL A 95 7.18 5.46 7.29
N ILE A 96 6.08 5.04 6.65
CA ILE A 96 5.55 5.67 5.43
C ILE A 96 5.28 7.16 5.67
N ASN A 97 4.64 7.51 6.79
CA ASN A 97 4.35 8.90 7.14
C ASN A 97 5.62 9.75 7.31
N ARG A 98 6.66 9.21 7.96
CA ARG A 98 7.94 9.90 8.13
C ARG A 98 8.66 10.08 6.79
N ALA A 99 8.70 9.06 5.96
CA ALA A 99 9.27 9.12 4.61
C ALA A 99 8.58 10.19 3.76
N HIS A 100 7.24 10.17 3.78
CA HIS A 100 6.41 11.13 3.08
C HIS A 100 6.67 12.57 3.57
N ALA A 101 6.70 12.80 4.88
CA ALA A 101 6.94 14.12 5.47
C ALA A 101 8.32 14.68 5.09
N LYS A 102 9.37 13.85 5.08
CA LYS A 102 10.72 14.26 4.68
C LYS A 102 10.82 14.58 3.20
N ARG A 103 10.28 13.72 2.32
CA ARG A 103 10.20 13.98 0.88
C ARG A 103 9.51 15.32 0.62
N ARG A 104 8.35 15.53 1.26
CA ARG A 104 7.61 16.79 1.17
C ARG A 104 8.40 18.00 1.61
N LYS A 105 9.18 17.90 2.69
CA LYS A 105 10.04 18.98 3.15
C LYS A 105 11.12 19.28 2.10
N ALA A 106 11.80 18.26 1.59
CA ALA A 106 12.82 18.42 0.55
C ALA A 106 12.26 19.08 -0.72
N GLU A 107 11.09 18.66 -1.21
CA GLU A 107 10.43 19.28 -2.38
C GLU A 107 10.08 20.76 -2.12
N LYS A 108 9.62 21.10 -0.91
CA LYS A 108 9.37 22.51 -0.53
C LYS A 108 10.64 23.33 -0.48
N ASP A 109 11.73 22.78 0.06
CA ASP A 109 13.01 23.47 0.20
C ASP A 109 13.61 23.81 -1.18
N VAL A 110 13.32 23.02 -2.22
CA VAL A 110 13.69 23.30 -3.62
C VAL A 110 12.59 24.01 -4.43
N GLY A 111 11.53 24.50 -3.79
CA GLY A 111 10.46 25.28 -4.43
C GLY A 111 9.53 24.50 -5.36
N ARG A 112 9.51 23.17 -5.27
CA ARG A 112 8.61 22.30 -6.06
C ARG A 112 7.29 22.06 -5.34
N ASP A 113 6.28 21.64 -6.10
CA ASP A 113 5.02 21.20 -5.51
C ASP A 113 5.25 19.92 -4.70
N ALA A 114 5.07 20.03 -3.38
CA ALA A 114 5.22 18.92 -2.46
C ALA A 114 3.95 18.05 -2.34
N GLY A 115 2.92 18.28 -3.17
CA GLY A 115 1.72 17.45 -3.27
C GLY A 115 0.77 17.55 -2.08
N SER A 116 -0.05 16.52 -1.86
CA SER A 116 -0.98 16.40 -0.72
C SER A 116 -0.22 16.14 0.58
N ALA A 117 -0.69 16.68 1.71
CA ALA A 117 -0.09 16.39 3.02
C ALA A 117 -0.61 15.08 3.61
N GLN A 118 -1.81 14.68 3.17
CA GLN A 118 -2.50 13.50 3.65
C GLN A 118 -2.40 12.38 2.61
N LEU A 119 -1.83 11.27 3.06
CA LEU A 119 -1.88 9.99 2.36
C LEU A 119 -3.30 9.42 2.42
N SER A 120 -3.71 8.76 1.34
CA SER A 120 -4.93 7.95 1.25
C SER A 120 -4.66 6.51 1.67
N ASP A 121 -5.71 5.72 1.87
CA ASP A 121 -5.59 4.28 2.12
C ASP A 121 -4.88 3.55 0.97
N LEU A 122 -5.10 3.99 -0.27
CA LEU A 122 -4.37 3.45 -1.42
C LEU A 122 -2.87 3.76 -1.37
N ASP A 123 -2.49 4.95 -0.90
CA ASP A 123 -1.07 5.30 -0.74
C ASP A 123 -0.38 4.44 0.32
N TYR A 124 -1.11 4.02 1.36
CA TYR A 124 -0.60 3.06 2.34
C TYR A 124 -0.52 1.66 1.76
N LEU A 125 -1.57 1.19 1.08
CA LEU A 125 -1.59 -0.11 0.42
C LEU A 125 -0.39 -0.27 -0.52
N LEU A 126 -0.11 0.74 -1.35
CA LEU A 126 1.00 0.75 -2.31
C LEU A 126 2.32 1.26 -1.71
N GLY A 127 2.32 1.64 -0.43
CA GLY A 127 3.51 2.10 0.29
C GLY A 127 4.39 0.97 0.81
N VAL A 128 4.04 -0.29 0.54
CA VAL A 128 4.75 -1.50 0.96
C VAL A 128 5.40 -2.17 -0.25
N LEU A 129 6.65 -2.62 -0.09
CA LEU A 129 7.37 -3.33 -1.14
C LEU A 129 6.68 -4.66 -1.46
N ASP A 130 6.41 -4.88 -2.74
CA ASP A 130 5.62 -6.02 -3.23
C ASP A 130 6.24 -7.36 -2.83
N SER A 131 7.56 -7.50 -2.97
CA SER A 131 8.30 -8.72 -2.58
C SER A 131 8.31 -9.00 -1.07
N SER A 132 8.03 -7.99 -0.25
CA SER A 132 7.99 -8.12 1.21
C SER A 132 6.57 -8.26 1.76
N ARG A 133 5.54 -7.99 0.95
CA ARG A 133 4.13 -7.90 1.37
C ARG A 133 3.64 -9.23 1.94
N ILE A 134 2.98 -9.19 3.10
CA ILE A 134 2.33 -10.37 3.66
C ILE A 134 1.15 -10.77 2.76
N GLY A 135 1.00 -12.08 2.60
CA GLY A 135 -0.05 -12.67 1.78
C GLY A 135 0.43 -12.93 0.36
N ALA A 136 -0.52 -13.27 -0.51
CA ALA A 136 -0.25 -13.63 -1.90
C ALA A 136 -0.78 -12.60 -2.91
N LEU A 137 -1.43 -11.53 -2.44
CA LEU A 137 -2.01 -10.54 -3.34
C LEU A 137 -0.96 -9.51 -3.78
N ARG A 138 -0.88 -9.30 -5.08
CA ARG A 138 0.04 -8.37 -5.75
C ARG A 138 -0.74 -7.48 -6.70
N PHE A 139 -0.23 -6.28 -6.99
CA PHE A 139 -0.98 -5.26 -7.72
C PHE A 139 -0.25 -4.82 -8.99
N LYS A 140 -0.99 -4.52 -10.05
CA LYS A 140 -0.47 -3.90 -11.29
C LYS A 140 -1.34 -2.73 -11.73
N ASP A 141 -0.76 -1.77 -12.43
CA ASP A 141 -1.54 -0.71 -13.10
C ASP A 141 -2.23 -1.24 -14.38
N ASN A 142 -1.58 -2.16 -15.09
CA ASN A 142 -2.13 -2.84 -16.27
C ASN A 142 -1.47 -4.21 -16.47
N ALA A 143 -2.00 -5.04 -17.37
CA ALA A 143 -1.53 -6.41 -17.54
C ALA A 143 -0.03 -6.50 -17.91
N ASP A 144 0.43 -5.54 -18.70
CA ASP A 144 1.81 -5.47 -19.23
C ASP A 144 2.77 -4.73 -18.30
N SER A 145 2.28 -4.10 -17.22
CA SER A 145 3.14 -3.41 -16.27
C SER A 145 3.87 -4.40 -15.36
N PRO A 146 5.04 -4.04 -14.80
CA PRO A 146 5.57 -4.75 -13.65
C PRO A 146 4.58 -4.67 -12.48
N PHE A 147 4.80 -5.52 -11.47
CA PHE A 147 4.11 -5.36 -10.20
C PHE A 147 4.42 -3.98 -9.60
N LEU A 148 3.40 -3.38 -9.00
CA LEU A 148 3.51 -2.10 -8.33
C LEU A 148 4.39 -2.25 -7.11
N ASP A 149 5.50 -1.52 -7.13
CA ASP A 149 6.48 -1.58 -6.08
C ASP A 149 6.88 -0.18 -5.60
N VAL A 150 7.41 -0.10 -4.39
CA VAL A 150 8.00 1.14 -3.89
C VAL A 150 9.43 1.26 -4.38
N PRO A 151 9.90 2.48 -4.73
CA PRO A 151 11.31 2.68 -5.02
C PRO A 151 12.16 2.24 -3.82
N HIS A 152 13.02 1.25 -4.04
CA HIS A 152 14.03 0.80 -3.09
C HIS A 152 15.42 0.95 -3.69
N ASP A 153 16.44 1.00 -2.83
CA ASP A 153 17.83 1.08 -3.30
C ASP A 153 18.27 -0.29 -3.85
N ASP A 154 18.35 -0.38 -5.19
CA ASP A 154 18.80 -1.56 -5.93
C ASP A 154 20.27 -1.94 -5.64
N ASN A 155 21.03 -1.09 -4.92
CA ASN A 155 22.38 -1.44 -4.46
C ASN A 155 22.39 -2.53 -3.37
N LEU A 156 21.23 -2.94 -2.88
CA LEU A 156 21.08 -4.17 -2.10
C LEU A 156 20.70 -5.30 -3.06
N PRO A 157 21.54 -6.34 -3.23
CA PRO A 157 21.36 -7.32 -4.30
C PRO A 157 19.96 -7.95 -4.24
N GLU A 158 19.23 -7.88 -5.35
CA GLU A 158 18.00 -8.65 -5.58
C GLU A 158 18.27 -10.12 -5.21
N GLY A 159 17.45 -10.68 -4.31
CA GLY A 159 17.61 -12.07 -3.85
C GLY A 159 18.52 -12.30 -2.64
N THR A 160 19.08 -11.24 -2.02
CA THR A 160 19.62 -11.40 -0.65
C THR A 160 18.47 -11.42 0.37
N HIS A 161 18.00 -12.63 0.66
CA HIS A 161 17.17 -12.92 1.84
C HIS A 161 17.88 -12.57 3.16
N GLU A 162 19.16 -12.24 3.10
CA GLU A 162 19.94 -11.69 4.21
C GLU A 162 19.63 -10.20 4.37
N VAL A 163 18.59 -9.90 5.14
CA VAL A 163 18.42 -8.57 5.73
C VAL A 163 19.50 -8.45 6.81
N PRO A 164 20.49 -7.54 6.71
CA PRO A 164 21.47 -7.38 7.78
C PRO A 164 20.74 -6.92 9.05
N LEU A 165 20.54 -7.85 10.00
CA LEU A 165 19.74 -7.61 11.21
C LEU A 165 20.23 -6.37 11.95
N GLN A 166 21.55 -6.14 11.95
CA GLN A 166 22.13 -4.97 12.59
C GLN A 166 21.67 -3.65 11.95
N THR A 167 21.57 -3.59 10.63
CA THR A 167 21.06 -2.43 9.88
C THR A 167 19.58 -2.24 10.15
N LEU A 168 18.79 -3.32 10.17
CA LEU A 168 17.37 -3.27 10.49
C LEU A 168 17.12 -2.73 11.91
N ILE A 169 17.88 -3.23 12.90
CA ILE A 169 17.79 -2.77 14.29
C ILE A 169 18.14 -1.29 14.39
N GLN A 170 19.25 -0.87 13.76
CA GLN A 170 19.69 0.53 13.80
C GLN A 170 18.67 1.48 13.16
N ALA A 171 18.17 1.14 11.97
CA ALA A 171 17.17 1.93 11.29
C ALA A 171 15.87 2.01 12.11
N SER A 172 15.43 0.90 12.72
CA SER A 172 14.25 0.86 13.58
C SER A 172 14.42 1.75 14.83
N GLN A 173 15.56 1.65 15.51
CA GLN A 173 15.90 2.51 16.65
C GLN A 173 15.99 3.99 16.26
N ALA A 174 16.46 4.30 15.06
CA ALA A 174 16.50 5.66 14.56
C ALA A 174 15.08 6.23 14.40
N VAL A 175 14.13 5.44 13.90
CA VAL A 175 12.71 5.83 13.82
C VAL A 175 12.09 6.03 15.20
N GLU A 176 12.33 5.10 16.14
CA GLU A 176 11.79 5.23 17.50
C GLU A 176 12.38 6.44 18.25
N SER A 177 13.65 6.76 18.03
CA SER A 177 14.32 7.92 18.62
C SER A 177 14.10 9.23 17.85
N GLY A 178 13.41 9.21 16.71
CA GLY A 178 13.17 10.38 15.86
C GLY A 178 14.43 10.92 15.16
N LYS A 179 15.47 10.11 15.03
CA LYS A 179 16.77 10.43 14.42
C LYS A 179 16.98 9.73 13.07
N GLU A 180 15.93 9.14 12.51
CA GLU A 180 15.99 8.44 11.24
C GLU A 180 16.55 9.32 10.13
N THR A 181 17.22 8.74 9.15
CA THR A 181 17.63 9.37 7.89
C THR A 181 16.64 9.04 6.78
N ALA A 182 16.81 9.63 5.58
CA ALA A 182 16.00 9.22 4.42
C ALA A 182 16.34 7.79 3.97
N MET A 183 17.60 7.38 4.15
CA MET A 183 18.08 6.04 3.83
C MET A 183 17.50 4.99 4.78
N ASP A 184 17.43 5.29 6.08
CA ASP A 184 16.78 4.40 7.06
C ASP A 184 15.31 4.17 6.71
N LEU A 185 14.60 5.23 6.33
CA LEU A 185 13.19 5.14 5.95
C LEU A 185 13.00 4.35 4.67
N ALA A 186 13.83 4.57 3.64
CA ALA A 186 13.78 3.78 2.41
C ALA A 186 14.08 2.30 2.66
N TYR A 187 15.08 2.01 3.50
CA TYR A 187 15.43 0.65 3.90
C TYR A 187 14.29 -0.06 4.63
N LEU A 188 13.64 0.64 5.58
CA LEU A 188 12.54 0.06 6.36
C LEU A 188 11.27 -0.12 5.52
N ASN A 189 10.97 0.80 4.59
CA ASN A 189 9.73 0.79 3.81
C ASN A 189 9.52 -0.51 3.03
N GLY A 190 10.62 -1.19 2.66
CA GLY A 190 10.57 -2.47 1.95
C GLY A 190 10.96 -3.71 2.75
N ARG A 191 11.30 -3.60 4.04
CA ARG A 191 11.79 -4.75 4.83
C ARG A 191 11.23 -4.87 6.24
N GLY A 192 10.72 -3.78 6.82
CA GLY A 192 10.21 -3.76 8.21
C GLY A 192 8.70 -3.53 8.33
N THR A 193 8.04 -3.08 7.26
CA THR A 193 6.63 -2.61 7.30
C THR A 193 5.59 -3.72 7.17
N SER A 194 6.03 -4.92 6.76
CA SER A 194 5.14 -6.03 6.43
C SER A 194 4.88 -6.96 7.61
N LEU A 195 5.85 -7.17 8.50
CA LEU A 195 5.78 -8.22 9.54
C LEU A 195 5.20 -7.79 10.90
N GLY A 196 4.73 -6.56 11.05
CA GLY A 196 4.19 -6.12 12.34
C GLY A 196 5.29 -5.95 13.38
N GLY A 197 5.77 -4.73 13.55
CA GLY A 197 6.88 -4.40 14.45
C GLY A 197 6.53 -4.42 15.94
N THR A 198 5.77 -5.40 16.44
CA THR A 198 5.59 -5.57 17.88
C THR A 198 6.82 -6.28 18.46
N LEU A 199 7.95 -5.57 18.53
CA LEU A 199 9.02 -5.91 19.45
C LEU A 199 8.64 -5.32 20.81
N VAL A 200 7.95 -6.11 21.64
CA VAL A 200 7.96 -5.86 23.08
C VAL A 200 9.40 -6.15 23.52
N VAL A 201 10.19 -5.09 23.70
CA VAL A 201 11.39 -5.14 24.52
C VAL A 201 10.93 -5.10 25.97
N GLU A 202 10.89 -6.26 26.62
CA GLU A 202 11.03 -6.37 28.08
C GLU A 202 12.51 -6.41 28.46
#